data_AF-A0A0W8CFC0-F1
#
_entry.id   AF-A0A0W8CFC0-F1
#
_cell.length_a   1.000
_cell.length_b   1.000
_cell.length_c   1.000
_cell.angle_alpha   90.00
_cell.angle_beta   90.00
_cell.angle_gamma   90.00
#
_symmetry.space_group_name_H-M   'P 1'
#
loop_
_entity.id
_entity.type
_entity.pdbx_description
1 polymer ?
#
loop_
_entity_poly.entity_id
_entity_poly.type
_entity_poly.pdbx_seq_one_letter_code
_entity_poly.pdbx_strand_id
1 'polypeptide(L)'
;MAAQEELLTCVCVVLSAHPALCGLPHVVEAVNSYVDPSPRWTIMRAARYGSVRLLDRLALNERRGIITQEINVDEAMGKAAKHGHLAAIQWLHQFRPEARVSVFVLITAAEFGQLDIVQWLHNNRSERCTSAAMDRAAANGHLSVVQWLHYHREEGCTYDAMTGAAEFGHLDVVIWLHHHREEGCTVHAMDRAAANGHLNVVQWLHEHREEGCSRLAMDLAARNGHLEVVKWLHEHRTEGCTAAAMNGAASNGHLEVVKWLHDHRVEGCTSVGVRHAAANGHLGVLEWLYEHYGAVFQLSQVNIMDDAASRGQMKVLQWLHDNNVESCTTGAMDGAAARGHLDVVQWLHANRSEGCTAKGMDLAACNGHLEIVRWLHTHSNAGCTPNAMDLAAKGGHLDVVIFLHDNRSEGCTSRAMDHAAENGHLAVVRWLHEHREEGCTTDAMNAAARNGNVRLLEFLYSKRTEGCTLRALDRAAYTGQLASVRWLLSHLPDQFDEPERVREEMEAARRGRADHVVAWLRRHVETQRESIRAA
;
A
#
# COMPACT_ATOMS: atom_id res chain seq x y z
N MET A 1 -23.90 46.07 -16.41
CA MET A 1 -22.86 45.28 -17.10
C MET A 1 -22.08 44.33 -16.19
N ALA A 2 -22.17 44.42 -14.85
CA ALA A 2 -21.49 43.51 -13.92
C ALA A 2 -22.19 42.15 -13.66
N ALA A 3 -23.36 41.89 -14.27
CA ALA A 3 -24.15 40.68 -14.01
C ALA A 3 -23.94 39.54 -15.03
N GLN A 4 -23.07 39.73 -16.02
CA GLN A 4 -22.84 38.77 -17.11
C GLN A 4 -21.63 37.85 -16.87
N GLU A 5 -20.86 38.07 -15.80
CA GLU A 5 -19.58 37.37 -15.55
C GLU A 5 -19.70 36.04 -14.77
N GLU A 6 -20.88 35.64 -14.28
CA GLU A 6 -21.02 34.47 -13.37
C GLU A 6 -21.83 33.27 -13.93
N LEU A 7 -22.32 33.35 -15.16
CA LEU A 7 -23.10 32.27 -15.75
C LEU A 7 -22.21 31.20 -16.39
N LEU A 8 -22.53 29.92 -16.16
CA LEU A 8 -21.85 28.84 -16.87
C LEU A 8 -22.06 29.00 -18.39
N THR A 9 -21.04 28.68 -19.18
CA THR A 9 -21.10 28.84 -20.64
C THR A 9 -22.30 28.12 -21.25
N CYS A 10 -22.69 26.95 -20.71
CA CYS A 10 -23.90 26.24 -21.13
C CYS A 10 -25.18 27.05 -20.87
N VAL A 11 -25.27 27.78 -19.75
CA VAL A 11 -26.40 28.66 -19.42
C VAL A 11 -26.40 29.87 -20.34
N CYS A 12 -25.24 30.47 -20.63
CA CYS A 12 -25.13 31.58 -21.60
C CYS A 12 -25.61 31.17 -23.01
N VAL A 13 -25.27 29.96 -23.46
CA VAL A 13 -25.73 29.42 -24.75
C VAL A 13 -27.24 29.19 -24.77
N VAL A 14 -27.83 28.71 -23.67
CA VAL A 14 -29.29 28.54 -23.56
C VAL A 14 -30.00 29.90 -23.58
N LEU A 15 -29.43 30.90 -22.91
CA LEU A 15 -29.98 32.26 -22.86
C LEU A 15 -29.87 33.00 -24.19
N SER A 16 -28.81 32.78 -24.97
CA SER A 16 -28.71 33.35 -26.33
C SER A 16 -29.72 32.72 -27.29
N ALA A 17 -30.05 31.44 -27.11
CA ALA A 17 -31.09 30.77 -27.88
C ALA A 17 -32.53 31.15 -27.46
N HIS A 18 -32.73 31.59 -26.20
CA HIS A 18 -34.04 31.93 -25.65
C HIS A 18 -34.03 33.29 -24.93
N PRO A 19 -34.04 34.42 -25.67
CA PRO A 19 -33.90 35.76 -25.09
C PRO A 19 -35.00 36.15 -24.08
N ALA A 20 -36.17 35.52 -24.16
CA ALA A 20 -37.28 35.75 -23.23
C ALA A 20 -36.90 35.39 -21.77
N LEU A 21 -36.00 34.42 -21.58
CA LEU A 21 -35.51 34.02 -20.25
C LEU A 21 -34.61 35.07 -19.61
N CYS A 22 -33.95 35.93 -20.41
CA CYS A 22 -33.11 37.01 -19.91
C CYS A 22 -33.90 38.06 -19.10
N GLY A 23 -35.23 38.14 -19.28
CA GLY A 23 -36.12 39.02 -18.51
C GLY A 23 -36.49 38.50 -17.12
N LEU A 24 -36.10 37.26 -16.76
CA LEU A 24 -36.46 36.60 -15.50
C LEU A 24 -35.20 36.22 -14.69
N PRO A 25 -34.58 37.16 -13.95
CA PRO A 25 -33.29 36.94 -13.27
C PRO A 25 -33.29 35.75 -12.31
N HIS A 26 -34.39 35.52 -11.60
CA HIS A 26 -34.54 34.42 -10.64
C HIS A 26 -34.55 33.03 -11.31
N VAL A 27 -35.09 32.91 -12.52
CA VAL A 27 -35.08 31.65 -13.28
C VAL A 27 -33.67 31.35 -13.78
N VAL A 28 -32.98 32.37 -14.28
CA VAL A 28 -31.59 32.26 -14.73
C VAL A 28 -30.69 31.81 -13.58
N GLU A 29 -30.86 32.37 -12.38
CA GLU A 29 -30.10 32.01 -11.18
C GLU A 29 -30.39 30.59 -10.70
N ALA A 30 -31.66 30.16 -10.73
CA ALA A 30 -32.05 28.80 -10.36
C ALA A 30 -31.46 27.75 -11.32
N VAL A 31 -31.51 28.00 -12.63
CA VAL A 31 -30.92 27.11 -13.64
C VAL A 31 -29.40 27.06 -13.51
N ASN A 32 -28.74 28.21 -13.33
CA ASN A 32 -27.28 28.29 -13.15
C ASN A 32 -26.83 27.55 -11.89
N SER A 33 -27.57 27.66 -10.79
CA SER A 33 -27.29 26.91 -9.55
C SER A 33 -27.52 25.41 -9.69
N TYR A 34 -28.58 24.99 -10.40
CA TYR A 34 -28.91 23.58 -10.59
C TYR A 34 -27.86 22.82 -11.41
N VAL A 35 -27.34 23.45 -12.48
CA VAL A 35 -26.36 22.81 -13.37
C VAL A 35 -24.92 22.98 -12.90
N ASP A 36 -24.69 23.62 -11.75
CA ASP A 36 -23.36 23.89 -11.21
C ASP A 36 -22.79 22.68 -10.45
N PRO A 37 -21.75 22.00 -10.97
CA PRO A 37 -21.12 20.89 -10.25
C PRO A 37 -20.14 21.36 -9.16
N SER A 38 -19.80 22.66 -9.10
CA SER A 38 -18.76 23.18 -8.21
C SER A 38 -18.95 22.90 -6.72
N PRO A 39 -20.17 22.77 -6.14
CA PRO A 39 -20.32 22.39 -4.72
C PRO A 39 -19.76 21.00 -4.38
N ARG A 40 -19.53 20.14 -5.38
CA ARG A 40 -18.89 18.82 -5.19
C ARG A 40 -17.36 18.86 -5.25
N TRP A 41 -16.79 20.04 -5.51
CA TRP A 41 -15.35 20.25 -5.64
C TRP A 41 -14.80 20.99 -4.43
N THR A 42 -13.57 20.68 -4.09
CA THR A 42 -12.79 21.44 -3.10
C THR A 42 -11.76 22.31 -3.82
N ILE A 43 -11.35 23.41 -3.19
CA ILE A 43 -10.27 24.27 -3.70
C ILE A 43 -8.99 23.44 -3.96
N MET A 44 -8.67 22.49 -3.08
CA MET A 44 -7.54 21.57 -3.27
C MET A 44 -7.67 20.74 -4.56
N ARG A 45 -8.85 20.20 -4.84
CA ARG A 45 -9.09 19.41 -6.05
C ARG A 45 -9.05 20.30 -7.29
N ALA A 46 -9.62 21.49 -7.24
CA ALA A 46 -9.55 22.46 -8.34
C ALA A 46 -8.11 22.90 -8.63
N ALA A 47 -7.32 23.18 -7.59
CA ALA A 47 -5.91 23.54 -7.69
C ALA A 47 -5.05 22.42 -8.31
N ARG A 48 -5.34 21.15 -7.97
CA ARG A 48 -4.69 19.98 -8.58
C ARG A 48 -4.84 19.93 -10.10
N TYR A 49 -5.97 20.37 -10.65
CA TYR A 49 -6.22 20.41 -12.10
C TYR A 49 -5.96 21.79 -12.74
N GLY A 50 -5.49 22.76 -11.96
CA GLY A 50 -5.09 24.08 -12.46
C GLY A 50 -6.24 24.96 -12.98
N SER A 51 -7.50 24.63 -12.65
CA SER A 51 -8.66 25.36 -13.18
C SER A 51 -8.94 26.63 -12.37
N VAL A 52 -8.37 27.76 -12.81
CA VAL A 52 -8.61 29.08 -12.19
C VAL A 52 -10.10 29.45 -12.21
N ARG A 53 -10.82 29.17 -13.29
CA ARG A 53 -12.27 29.42 -13.37
C ARG A 53 -13.07 28.66 -12.30
N LEU A 54 -12.67 27.41 -12.01
CA LEU A 54 -13.31 26.63 -10.96
C LEU A 54 -12.93 27.19 -9.58
N LEU A 55 -11.69 27.64 -9.40
CA LEU A 55 -11.24 28.30 -8.18
C LEU A 55 -12.01 29.60 -7.90
N ASP A 56 -12.18 30.47 -8.91
CA ASP A 56 -13.01 31.70 -8.81
C ASP A 56 -14.44 31.37 -8.33
N ARG A 57 -15.03 30.33 -8.92
CA ARG A 57 -16.39 29.91 -8.58
C ARG A 57 -16.50 29.33 -7.17
N LEU A 58 -15.51 28.55 -6.74
CA LEU A 58 -15.44 28.01 -5.38
C LEU A 58 -15.24 29.13 -4.34
N ALA A 59 -14.44 30.15 -4.65
CA ALA A 59 -14.28 31.33 -3.79
C ALA A 59 -15.59 32.11 -3.61
N LEU A 60 -16.42 32.23 -4.65
CA LEU A 60 -17.75 32.83 -4.56
C LEU A 60 -18.67 32.01 -3.64
N ASN A 61 -18.64 30.68 -3.76
CA ASN A 61 -19.43 29.80 -2.92
C ASN A 61 -19.01 29.86 -1.44
N GLU A 62 -17.73 30.02 -1.15
CA GLU A 62 -17.23 30.28 0.22
C GLU A 62 -17.77 31.61 0.76
N ARG A 63 -17.69 32.70 -0.01
CA ARG A 63 -18.24 34.01 0.41
C ARG A 63 -19.74 33.96 0.68
N ARG A 64 -20.47 33.11 -0.05
CA ARG A 64 -21.90 32.85 0.14
C ARG A 64 -22.21 31.91 1.31
N GLY A 65 -21.20 31.41 2.03
CA GLY A 65 -21.35 30.48 3.15
C GLY A 65 -21.79 29.07 2.76
N ILE A 66 -21.70 28.71 1.47
CA ILE A 66 -22.09 27.41 0.93
C ILE A 66 -21.00 26.36 1.24
N ILE A 67 -19.73 26.78 1.24
CA ILE A 67 -18.58 25.95 1.63
C ILE A 67 -18.17 26.36 3.04
N THR A 68 -18.27 25.43 3.99
CA THR A 68 -17.95 25.66 5.42
C THR A 68 -16.64 24.99 5.86
N GLN A 69 -15.96 24.28 4.96
CA GLN A 69 -14.73 23.56 5.26
C GLN A 69 -13.52 24.50 5.27
N GLU A 70 -12.64 24.35 6.25
CA GLU A 70 -11.38 25.09 6.34
C GLU A 70 -10.48 24.78 5.13
N ILE A 71 -9.94 25.83 4.50
CA ILE A 71 -9.16 25.71 3.26
C ILE A 71 -7.69 25.62 3.60
N ASN A 72 -7.12 24.43 3.37
CA ASN A 72 -5.68 24.23 3.45
C ASN A 72 -4.98 24.76 2.18
N VAL A 73 -4.59 26.04 2.21
CA VAL A 73 -3.91 26.72 1.09
C VAL A 73 -2.55 26.08 0.80
N ASP A 74 -1.82 25.66 1.84
CA ASP A 74 -0.52 25.00 1.70
C ASP A 74 -0.64 23.70 0.88
N GLU A 75 -1.59 22.83 1.24
CA GLU A 75 -1.82 21.58 0.50
C GLU A 75 -2.32 21.86 -0.93
N ALA A 76 -3.22 22.84 -1.12
CA ALA A 76 -3.71 23.22 -2.44
C ALA A 76 -2.56 23.72 -3.34
N MET A 77 -1.67 24.56 -2.82
CA MET A 77 -0.49 25.03 -3.53
C MET A 77 0.47 23.88 -3.81
N GLY A 78 0.70 22.96 -2.88
CA GLY A 78 1.52 21.77 -3.10
C GLY A 78 0.99 20.88 -4.22
N LYS A 79 -0.33 20.67 -4.32
CA LYS A 79 -0.93 19.92 -5.44
C LYS A 79 -0.80 20.66 -6.77
N ALA A 80 -0.98 21.98 -6.78
CA ALA A 80 -0.78 22.79 -7.99
C ALA A 80 0.70 22.78 -8.43
N ALA A 81 1.63 22.90 -7.49
CA ALA A 81 3.07 22.84 -7.71
C ALA A 81 3.49 21.50 -8.30
N LYS A 82 2.98 20.38 -7.78
CA LYS A 82 3.25 19.04 -8.34
C LYS A 82 2.88 18.89 -9.82
N HIS A 83 1.85 19.61 -10.30
CA HIS A 83 1.33 19.48 -11.67
C HIS A 83 1.66 20.69 -12.56
N GLY A 84 2.53 21.60 -12.12
CA GLY A 84 2.96 22.75 -12.94
C GLY A 84 1.89 23.82 -13.16
N HIS A 85 0.96 24.00 -12.21
CA HIS A 85 -0.14 24.96 -12.35
C HIS A 85 0.17 26.31 -11.71
N LEU A 86 1.09 27.08 -12.31
CA LEU A 86 1.50 28.40 -11.80
C LEU A 86 0.32 29.36 -11.62
N ALA A 87 -0.62 29.42 -12.58
CA ALA A 87 -1.79 30.29 -12.50
C ALA A 87 -2.67 29.98 -11.27
N ALA A 88 -2.80 28.70 -10.90
CA ALA A 88 -3.52 28.32 -9.70
C ALA A 88 -2.77 28.71 -8.42
N ILE A 89 -1.44 28.67 -8.41
CA ILE A 89 -0.64 29.14 -7.27
C ILE A 89 -0.76 30.65 -7.10
N GLN A 90 -0.64 31.41 -8.19
CA GLN A 90 -0.83 32.86 -8.19
C GLN A 90 -2.22 33.23 -7.67
N TRP A 91 -3.25 32.52 -8.14
CA TRP A 91 -4.62 32.69 -7.67
C TRP A 91 -4.75 32.39 -6.17
N LEU A 92 -4.21 31.27 -5.69
CA LEU A 92 -4.27 30.88 -4.27
C LEU A 92 -3.58 31.91 -3.37
N HIS A 93 -2.48 32.51 -3.85
CA HIS A 93 -1.78 33.58 -3.13
C HIS A 93 -2.60 34.86 -3.05
N GLN A 94 -3.22 35.28 -4.16
CA GLN A 94 -4.12 36.45 -4.17
C GLN A 94 -5.35 36.22 -3.29
N PHE A 95 -5.87 34.98 -3.30
CA PHE A 95 -7.05 34.61 -2.54
C PHE A 95 -6.83 34.66 -1.03
N ARG A 96 -5.65 34.21 -0.56
CA ARG A 96 -5.25 34.25 0.86
C ARG A 96 -3.76 34.65 1.00
N PRO A 97 -3.43 35.95 0.97
CA PRO A 97 -2.04 36.40 1.03
C PRO A 97 -1.33 36.02 2.34
N GLU A 98 -2.05 36.12 3.46
CA GLU A 98 -1.54 35.85 4.82
C GLU A 98 -1.47 34.36 5.17
N ALA A 99 -1.93 33.46 4.28
CA ALA A 99 -1.85 32.04 4.54
C ALA A 99 -0.37 31.61 4.61
N ARG A 100 -0.02 30.92 5.70
CA ARG A 100 1.30 30.32 5.88
C ARG A 100 1.48 29.20 4.86
N VAL A 101 2.52 29.30 4.05
CA VAL A 101 2.93 28.25 3.12
C VAL A 101 4.16 27.58 3.70
N SER A 102 4.19 26.26 3.71
CA SER A 102 5.34 25.50 4.19
C SER A 102 6.45 25.44 3.13
N VAL A 103 7.66 25.14 3.58
CA VAL A 103 8.82 24.91 2.69
C VAL A 103 8.56 23.77 1.68
N PHE A 104 7.58 22.89 1.95
CA PHE A 104 7.24 21.75 1.10
C PHE A 104 6.72 22.14 -0.28
N VAL A 105 6.07 23.30 -0.44
CA VAL A 105 5.54 23.69 -1.77
C VAL A 105 6.68 23.94 -2.75
N LEU A 106 7.74 24.63 -2.30
CA LEU A 106 8.93 24.87 -3.13
C LEU A 106 9.71 23.58 -3.36
N ILE A 107 9.88 22.74 -2.33
CA ILE A 107 10.51 21.41 -2.49
C ILE A 107 9.74 20.56 -3.51
N THR A 108 8.40 20.58 -3.46
CA THR A 108 7.54 19.86 -4.42
C THR A 108 7.71 20.43 -5.82
N ALA A 109 7.68 21.76 -5.99
CA ALA A 109 7.94 22.38 -7.28
C ALA A 109 9.30 21.96 -7.86
N ALA A 110 10.34 21.90 -7.02
CA ALA A 110 11.68 21.50 -7.42
C ALA A 110 11.77 20.00 -7.77
N GLU A 111 11.16 19.14 -6.95
CA GLU A 111 11.07 17.68 -7.16
C GLU A 111 10.38 17.31 -8.48
N PHE A 112 9.40 18.11 -8.92
CA PHE A 112 8.67 17.90 -10.19
C PHE A 112 9.14 18.84 -11.32
N GLY A 113 10.27 19.53 -11.17
CA GLY A 113 10.92 20.26 -12.25
C GLY A 113 10.23 21.57 -12.68
N GLN A 114 9.36 22.13 -11.84
CA GLN A 114 8.56 23.30 -12.16
C GLN A 114 9.35 24.59 -11.88
N LEU A 115 10.28 24.91 -12.77
CA LEU A 115 11.19 26.05 -12.61
C LEU A 115 10.45 27.40 -12.49
N ASP A 116 9.38 27.58 -13.26
CA ASP A 116 8.54 28.79 -13.25
C ASP A 116 7.87 29.00 -11.87
N ILE A 117 7.41 27.92 -11.25
CA ILE A 117 6.84 27.92 -9.91
C ILE A 117 7.92 28.16 -8.86
N VAL A 118 9.09 27.54 -8.99
CA VAL A 118 10.24 27.77 -8.09
C VAL A 118 10.65 29.25 -8.10
N GLN A 119 10.80 29.84 -9.29
CA GLN A 119 11.12 31.26 -9.48
C GLN A 119 10.03 32.16 -8.89
N TRP A 120 8.76 31.83 -9.14
CA TRP A 120 7.65 32.62 -8.64
C TRP A 120 7.58 32.58 -7.11
N LEU A 121 7.71 31.39 -6.50
CA LEU A 121 7.74 31.24 -5.05
C LEU A 121 8.89 32.04 -4.44
N HIS A 122 10.09 31.97 -5.01
CA HIS A 122 11.23 32.74 -4.51
C HIS A 122 11.01 34.26 -4.52
N ASN A 123 10.40 34.79 -5.57
CA ASN A 123 10.19 36.24 -5.72
C ASN A 123 9.03 36.79 -4.89
N ASN A 124 8.05 35.95 -4.53
CA ASN A 124 6.79 36.40 -3.93
C ASN A 124 6.58 35.88 -2.50
N ARG A 125 7.43 34.97 -2.01
CA ARG A 125 7.30 34.35 -0.69
C ARG A 125 8.61 34.48 0.09
N SER A 126 8.48 34.71 1.39
CA SER A 126 9.62 34.90 2.31
C SER A 126 10.09 33.59 2.95
N GLU A 127 9.30 32.54 2.78
CA GLU A 127 9.54 31.23 3.35
C GLU A 127 10.84 30.63 2.77
N ARG A 128 11.69 30.13 3.68
CA ARG A 128 13.00 29.57 3.29
C ARG A 128 12.84 28.22 2.58
N CYS A 129 13.94 27.74 2.03
CA CYS A 129 14.05 26.41 1.48
C CYS A 129 14.96 25.58 2.40
N THR A 130 15.07 24.28 2.12
CA THR A 130 16.09 23.40 2.67
C THR A 130 16.88 22.78 1.53
N SER A 131 18.03 22.17 1.83
CA SER A 131 18.82 21.41 0.85
C SER A 131 18.00 20.36 0.07
N ALA A 132 16.93 19.83 0.69
CA ALA A 132 16.02 18.88 0.07
C ALA A 132 15.42 19.32 -1.29
N ALA A 133 15.29 20.62 -1.58
CA ALA A 133 14.80 21.05 -2.89
C ALA A 133 15.82 20.74 -4.00
N MET A 134 17.10 21.04 -3.77
CA MET A 134 18.15 20.74 -4.73
C MET A 134 18.41 19.22 -4.80
N ASP A 135 18.39 18.53 -3.65
CA ASP A 135 18.57 17.07 -3.59
C ASP A 135 17.50 16.35 -4.42
N ARG A 136 16.22 16.71 -4.25
CA ARG A 136 15.11 16.09 -5.01
C ARG A 136 15.06 16.51 -6.47
N ALA A 137 15.39 17.76 -6.79
CA ALA A 137 15.51 18.20 -8.18
C ALA A 137 16.63 17.42 -8.90
N ALA A 138 17.76 17.20 -8.23
CA ALA A 138 18.87 16.43 -8.77
C ALA A 138 18.51 14.95 -8.97
N ALA A 139 17.88 14.32 -7.97
CA ALA A 139 17.43 12.93 -8.06
C ALA A 139 16.41 12.68 -9.18
N ASN A 140 15.63 13.69 -9.58
CA ASN A 140 14.67 13.60 -10.69
C ASN A 140 15.20 14.19 -12.01
N GLY A 141 16.49 14.54 -12.09
CA GLY A 141 17.14 14.97 -13.33
C GLY A 141 16.78 16.38 -13.79
N HIS A 142 16.28 17.23 -12.89
CA HIS A 142 15.85 18.58 -13.21
C HIS A 142 17.02 19.58 -13.16
N LEU A 143 17.97 19.43 -14.08
CA LEU A 143 19.20 20.24 -14.13
C LEU A 143 18.94 21.75 -14.12
N SER A 144 17.91 22.22 -14.83
CA SER A 144 17.55 23.64 -14.88
C SER A 144 17.14 24.20 -13.50
N VAL A 145 16.44 23.38 -12.70
CA VAL A 145 16.07 23.73 -11.33
C VAL A 145 17.29 23.69 -10.42
N VAL A 146 18.15 22.67 -10.56
CA VAL A 146 19.40 22.56 -9.79
C VAL A 146 20.29 23.78 -10.01
N GLN A 147 20.53 24.16 -11.27
CA GLN A 147 21.29 25.35 -11.66
C GLN A 147 20.66 26.61 -11.06
N TRP A 148 19.34 26.76 -11.21
CA TRP A 148 18.66 27.94 -10.71
C TRP A 148 18.76 28.06 -9.19
N LEU A 149 18.52 26.96 -8.45
CA LEU A 149 18.65 26.91 -7.00
C LEU A 149 20.08 27.27 -6.58
N HIS A 150 21.11 26.75 -7.25
CA HIS A 150 22.50 27.05 -6.93
C HIS A 150 22.85 28.54 -7.05
N TYR A 151 22.41 29.22 -8.11
CA TYR A 151 22.76 30.63 -8.33
C TYR A 151 21.93 31.61 -7.47
N HIS A 152 20.75 31.20 -7.00
CA HIS A 152 19.81 32.12 -6.33
C HIS A 152 19.57 31.79 -4.85
N ARG A 153 20.11 30.66 -4.35
CA ARG A 153 19.88 30.18 -2.99
C ARG A 153 21.18 29.75 -2.31
N GLU A 154 21.27 30.04 -1.01
CA GLU A 154 22.45 29.74 -0.19
C GLU A 154 22.36 28.38 0.54
N GLU A 155 21.17 27.76 0.59
CA GLU A 155 20.98 26.51 1.34
C GLU A 155 21.75 25.31 0.78
N GLY A 156 22.12 25.33 -0.50
CA GLY A 156 22.93 24.29 -1.13
C GLY A 156 22.23 22.94 -1.31
N CYS A 157 23.03 21.87 -1.38
CA CYS A 157 22.58 20.49 -1.43
C CYS A 157 23.29 19.67 -0.35
N THR A 158 22.97 18.38 -0.29
CA THR A 158 23.74 17.38 0.46
C THR A 158 24.35 16.38 -0.52
N TYR A 159 25.09 15.39 -0.01
CA TYR A 159 25.57 14.27 -0.82
C TYR A 159 24.42 13.45 -1.46
N ASP A 160 23.18 13.62 -1.00
CA ASP A 160 22.00 12.98 -1.59
C ASP A 160 21.68 13.51 -3.00
N ALA A 161 22.05 14.75 -3.34
CA ALA A 161 21.85 15.29 -4.69
C ALA A 161 22.60 14.48 -5.74
N MET A 162 23.91 14.29 -5.55
CA MET A 162 24.74 13.53 -6.50
C MET A 162 24.42 12.04 -6.43
N THR A 163 24.17 11.50 -5.22
CA THR A 163 23.79 10.10 -5.03
C THR A 163 22.48 9.77 -5.72
N GLY A 164 21.45 10.61 -5.57
CA GLY A 164 20.16 10.44 -6.23
C GLY A 164 20.23 10.63 -7.74
N ALA A 165 20.97 11.64 -8.21
CA ALA A 165 21.21 11.82 -9.64
C ALA A 165 21.91 10.60 -10.27
N ALA A 166 22.87 10.01 -9.55
CA ALA A 166 23.55 8.79 -9.99
C ALA A 166 22.62 7.56 -9.96
N GLU A 167 21.82 7.39 -8.90
CA GLU A 167 20.85 6.30 -8.75
C GLU A 167 19.85 6.25 -9.90
N PHE A 168 19.37 7.40 -10.39
CA PHE A 168 18.39 7.49 -11.48
C PHE A 168 19.00 7.79 -12.86
N GLY A 169 20.34 7.78 -12.97
CA GLY A 169 21.04 7.82 -14.26
C GLY A 169 21.17 9.22 -14.89
N HIS A 170 21.00 10.28 -14.11
CA HIS A 170 21.08 11.68 -14.56
C HIS A 170 22.55 12.15 -14.62
N LEU A 171 23.30 11.64 -15.60
CA LEU A 171 24.73 11.92 -15.76
C LEU A 171 25.03 13.42 -15.93
N ASP A 172 24.18 14.16 -16.61
CA ASP A 172 24.29 15.61 -16.80
C ASP A 172 24.24 16.37 -15.47
N VAL A 173 23.33 15.97 -14.57
CA VAL A 173 23.25 16.50 -13.20
C VAL A 173 24.46 16.10 -12.38
N VAL A 174 24.93 14.85 -12.47
CA VAL A 174 26.13 14.37 -11.77
C VAL A 174 27.36 15.19 -12.17
N ILE A 175 27.60 15.36 -13.47
CA ILE A 175 28.70 16.17 -14.02
C ILE A 175 28.59 17.61 -13.52
N TRP A 176 27.39 18.18 -13.59
CA TRP A 176 27.18 19.57 -13.19
C TRP A 176 27.45 19.76 -11.69
N LEU A 177 26.92 18.88 -10.83
CA LEU A 177 27.14 18.93 -9.39
C LEU A 177 28.63 18.79 -9.06
N HIS A 178 29.36 17.89 -9.72
CA HIS A 178 30.80 17.72 -9.49
C HIS A 178 31.62 18.99 -9.78
N HIS A 179 31.29 19.74 -10.83
CA HIS A 179 32.05 20.94 -11.18
C HIS A 179 31.66 22.18 -10.36
N HIS A 180 30.49 22.20 -9.72
CA HIS A 180 29.94 23.40 -9.08
C HIS A 180 29.70 23.26 -7.58
N ARG A 181 29.79 22.04 -7.02
CA ARG A 181 29.50 21.73 -5.61
C ARG A 181 30.64 20.92 -4.97
N GLU A 182 30.83 21.10 -3.67
CA GLU A 182 31.91 20.47 -2.90
C GLU A 182 31.40 19.33 -2.00
N GLU A 183 30.09 19.20 -1.81
CA GLU A 183 29.46 18.18 -0.95
C GLU A 183 29.76 16.75 -1.40
N GLY A 184 30.03 16.54 -2.69
CA GLY A 184 30.43 15.26 -3.25
C GLY A 184 29.34 14.19 -3.18
N CYS A 185 29.75 12.94 -3.03
CA CYS A 185 28.85 11.80 -2.90
C CYS A 185 29.40 10.77 -1.89
N THR A 186 28.70 9.66 -1.74
CA THR A 186 29.20 8.51 -0.97
C THR A 186 29.34 7.30 -1.91
N VAL A 187 29.88 6.18 -1.41
CA VAL A 187 29.93 4.90 -2.16
C VAL A 187 28.57 4.47 -2.72
N HIS A 188 27.47 4.95 -2.12
CA HIS A 188 26.11 4.69 -2.60
C HIS A 188 25.83 5.25 -3.99
N ALA A 189 26.53 6.30 -4.44
CA ALA A 189 26.32 6.83 -5.79
C ALA A 189 26.67 5.79 -6.86
N MET A 190 27.85 5.18 -6.75
CA MET A 190 28.26 4.13 -7.68
C MET A 190 27.51 2.82 -7.44
N ASP A 191 27.25 2.44 -6.18
CA ASP A 191 26.48 1.24 -5.86
C ASP A 191 25.07 1.28 -6.47
N ARG A 192 24.36 2.41 -6.35
CA ARG A 192 22.99 2.55 -6.85
C ARG A 192 22.94 2.77 -8.36
N ALA A 193 23.89 3.52 -8.94
CA ALA A 193 24.03 3.61 -10.39
C ALA A 193 24.25 2.21 -11.01
N ALA A 194 25.10 1.39 -10.38
CA ALA A 194 25.34 0.02 -10.80
C ALA A 194 24.09 -0.87 -10.65
N ALA A 195 23.39 -0.75 -9.51
CA ALA A 195 22.16 -1.47 -9.24
C ALA A 195 21.06 -1.19 -10.28
N ASN A 196 20.99 0.02 -10.84
CA ASN A 196 20.02 0.41 -11.87
C ASN A 196 20.57 0.34 -13.31
N GLY A 197 21.79 -0.17 -13.50
CA GLY A 197 22.33 -0.43 -14.83
C GLY A 197 22.88 0.80 -15.56
N HIS A 198 23.12 1.90 -14.86
CA HIS A 198 23.63 3.15 -15.42
C HIS A 198 25.15 3.12 -15.62
N LEU A 199 25.61 2.30 -16.58
CA LEU A 199 27.03 2.09 -16.86
C LEU A 199 27.79 3.39 -17.14
N ASN A 200 27.18 4.33 -17.88
CA ASN A 200 27.77 5.63 -18.17
C ASN A 200 28.04 6.46 -16.90
N VAL A 201 27.14 6.40 -15.92
CA VAL A 201 27.33 7.06 -14.62
C VAL A 201 28.41 6.34 -13.81
N VAL A 202 28.41 5.00 -13.80
CA VAL A 202 29.45 4.20 -13.11
C VAL A 202 30.84 4.53 -13.64
N GLN A 203 31.01 4.53 -14.97
CA GLN A 203 32.26 4.89 -15.65
C GLN A 203 32.70 6.31 -15.29
N TRP A 204 31.78 7.27 -15.38
CA TRP A 204 32.10 8.65 -15.09
C TRP A 204 32.50 8.86 -13.63
N LEU A 205 31.75 8.27 -12.67
CA LEU A 205 32.08 8.33 -11.25
C LEU A 205 33.45 7.69 -10.98
N HIS A 206 33.80 6.58 -11.63
CA HIS A 206 35.10 5.96 -11.45
C HIS A 206 36.27 6.83 -11.93
N GLU A 207 36.10 7.52 -13.06
CA GLU A 207 37.15 8.37 -13.63
C GLU A 207 37.35 9.67 -12.84
N HIS A 208 36.31 10.21 -12.21
CA HIS A 208 36.31 11.56 -11.66
C HIS A 208 36.14 11.64 -10.13
N ARG A 209 35.84 10.52 -9.45
CA ARG A 209 35.58 10.47 -8.00
C ARG A 209 36.43 9.41 -7.31
N GLU A 210 36.82 9.68 -6.05
CA GLU A 210 37.69 8.82 -5.26
C GLU A 210 36.91 7.93 -4.28
N GLU A 211 35.62 8.22 -4.03
CA GLU A 211 34.79 7.48 -3.08
C GLU A 211 34.66 6.00 -3.43
N GLY A 212 34.65 5.66 -4.72
CA GLY A 212 34.54 4.28 -5.21
C GLY A 212 33.16 3.63 -5.01
N CYS A 213 33.15 2.31 -4.87
CA CYS A 213 31.94 1.53 -4.61
C CYS A 213 32.16 0.54 -3.46
N SER A 214 31.09 -0.13 -3.05
CA SER A 214 31.18 -1.31 -2.19
C SER A 214 30.92 -2.60 -3.00
N ARG A 215 30.94 -3.76 -2.34
CA ARG A 215 30.53 -5.03 -2.95
C ARG A 215 29.07 -5.00 -3.45
N LEU A 216 28.26 -4.07 -2.91
CA LEU A 216 26.86 -3.91 -3.32
C LEU A 216 26.73 -3.48 -4.78
N ALA A 217 27.66 -2.74 -5.35
CA ALA A 217 27.61 -2.37 -6.77
C ALA A 217 27.49 -3.61 -7.67
N MET A 218 28.40 -4.58 -7.50
CA MET A 218 28.40 -5.80 -8.31
C MET A 218 27.28 -6.77 -7.89
N ASP A 219 27.00 -6.91 -6.58
CA ASP A 219 25.93 -7.77 -6.08
C ASP A 219 24.55 -7.34 -6.61
N LEU A 220 24.25 -6.04 -6.58
CA LEU A 220 22.97 -5.49 -7.02
C LEU A 220 22.88 -5.41 -8.55
N ALA A 221 23.96 -5.05 -9.25
CA ALA A 221 24.00 -5.11 -10.71
C ALA A 221 23.72 -6.53 -11.23
N ALA A 222 24.34 -7.54 -10.59
CA ALA A 222 24.10 -8.94 -10.94
C ALA A 222 22.66 -9.37 -10.63
N ARG A 223 22.15 -9.02 -9.44
CA ARG A 223 20.78 -9.33 -9.03
C ARG A 223 19.74 -8.73 -9.99
N ASN A 224 20.00 -7.56 -10.56
CA ASN A 224 19.08 -6.88 -11.47
C ASN A 224 19.40 -7.14 -12.97
N GLY A 225 20.36 -8.02 -13.26
CA GLY A 225 20.60 -8.50 -14.62
C GLY A 225 21.47 -7.59 -15.49
N HIS A 226 22.17 -6.61 -14.90
CA HIS A 226 23.00 -5.65 -15.61
C HIS A 226 24.40 -6.21 -15.93
N LEU A 227 24.46 -7.19 -16.82
CA LEU A 227 25.69 -7.92 -17.17
C LEU A 227 26.85 -6.99 -17.57
N GLU A 228 26.59 -5.96 -18.37
CA GLU A 228 27.65 -5.06 -18.83
C GLU A 228 28.24 -4.22 -17.69
N VAL A 229 27.43 -3.86 -16.69
CA VAL A 229 27.93 -3.22 -15.46
C VAL A 229 28.77 -4.20 -14.64
N VAL A 230 28.32 -5.47 -14.52
CA VAL A 230 29.07 -6.51 -13.79
C VAL A 230 30.45 -6.74 -14.41
N LYS A 231 30.51 -6.91 -15.74
CA LYS A 231 31.77 -7.04 -16.49
C LYS A 231 32.69 -5.85 -16.26
N TRP A 232 32.14 -4.65 -16.42
CA TRP A 232 32.91 -3.42 -16.28
C TRP A 232 33.46 -3.26 -14.86
N LEU A 233 32.63 -3.48 -13.83
CA LEU A 233 33.05 -3.44 -12.42
C LEU A 233 34.15 -4.48 -12.14
N HIS A 234 34.05 -5.68 -12.72
CA HIS A 234 35.08 -6.71 -12.52
C HIS A 234 36.44 -6.34 -13.13
N GLU A 235 36.44 -5.71 -14.30
CA GLU A 235 37.67 -5.32 -15.00
C GLU A 235 38.34 -4.09 -14.37
N HIS A 236 37.56 -3.17 -13.78
CA HIS A 236 38.04 -1.84 -13.37
C HIS A 236 38.05 -1.62 -11.85
N ARG A 237 37.44 -2.51 -11.05
CA ARG A 237 37.31 -2.39 -9.59
C ARG A 237 37.85 -3.64 -8.87
N THR A 238 38.26 -3.48 -7.61
CA THR A 238 38.90 -4.55 -6.82
C THR A 238 38.04 -5.03 -5.65
N GLU A 239 36.94 -4.33 -5.36
CA GLU A 239 36.01 -4.65 -4.26
C GLU A 239 35.35 -6.02 -4.41
N GLY A 240 35.11 -6.44 -5.67
CA GLY A 240 34.50 -7.72 -6.02
C GLY A 240 33.01 -7.80 -5.66
N CYS A 241 32.52 -9.04 -5.55
CA CYS A 241 31.15 -9.36 -5.17
C CYS A 241 31.12 -10.28 -3.95
N THR A 242 29.93 -10.65 -3.52
CA THR A 242 29.68 -11.76 -2.61
C THR A 242 28.87 -12.85 -3.32
N ALA A 243 28.57 -13.94 -2.62
CA ALA A 243 27.63 -14.94 -3.13
C ALA A 243 26.23 -14.35 -3.43
N ALA A 244 25.90 -13.15 -2.90
CA ALA A 244 24.66 -12.46 -3.19
C ALA A 244 24.52 -12.08 -4.67
N ALA A 245 25.62 -11.82 -5.39
CA ALA A 245 25.59 -11.56 -6.83
C ALA A 245 24.98 -12.72 -7.61
N MET A 246 25.57 -13.93 -7.49
CA MET A 246 25.11 -15.09 -8.24
C MET A 246 23.78 -15.61 -7.71
N ASN A 247 23.55 -15.56 -6.39
CA ASN A 247 22.25 -15.91 -5.80
C ASN A 247 21.13 -15.00 -6.30
N GLY A 248 21.36 -13.69 -6.35
CA GLY A 248 20.41 -12.71 -6.85
C GLY A 248 20.14 -12.89 -8.34
N ALA A 249 21.20 -13.04 -9.14
CA ALA A 249 21.09 -13.32 -10.57
C ALA A 249 20.29 -14.60 -10.84
N ALA A 250 20.54 -15.67 -10.08
CA ALA A 250 19.79 -16.92 -10.19
C ALA A 250 18.32 -16.75 -9.77
N SER A 251 18.08 -16.07 -8.65
CA SER A 251 16.74 -15.81 -8.10
C SER A 251 15.85 -15.00 -9.05
N ASN A 252 16.42 -14.17 -9.92
CA ASN A 252 15.71 -13.34 -10.89
C ASN A 252 15.85 -13.84 -12.34
N GLY A 253 16.44 -15.03 -12.55
CA GLY A 253 16.45 -15.67 -13.85
C GLY A 253 17.49 -15.12 -14.84
N HIS A 254 18.49 -14.38 -14.37
CA HIS A 254 19.54 -13.78 -15.20
C HIS A 254 20.64 -14.79 -15.55
N LEU A 255 20.31 -15.79 -16.38
CA LEU A 255 21.20 -16.90 -16.74
C LEU A 255 22.57 -16.44 -17.26
N GLU A 256 22.61 -15.44 -18.13
CA GLU A 256 23.89 -14.95 -18.69
C GLU A 256 24.79 -14.29 -17.64
N VAL A 257 24.20 -13.65 -16.62
CA VAL A 257 24.95 -13.14 -15.46
C VAL A 257 25.46 -14.30 -14.61
N VAL A 258 24.65 -15.34 -14.38
CA VAL A 258 25.06 -16.53 -13.63
C VAL A 258 26.25 -17.23 -14.29
N LYS A 259 26.18 -17.49 -15.60
CA LYS A 259 27.27 -18.07 -16.39
C LYS A 259 28.53 -17.22 -16.29
N TRP A 260 28.40 -15.92 -16.54
CA TRP A 260 29.55 -15.02 -16.51
C TRP A 260 30.20 -14.97 -15.13
N LEU A 261 29.41 -14.87 -14.05
CA LEU A 261 29.94 -14.89 -12.68
C LEU A 261 30.62 -16.23 -12.37
N HIS A 262 30.12 -17.36 -12.87
CA HIS A 262 30.77 -18.66 -12.67
C HIS A 262 32.15 -18.73 -13.31
N ASP A 263 32.27 -18.23 -14.54
CA ASP A 263 33.52 -18.30 -15.30
C ASP A 263 34.61 -17.37 -14.74
N HIS A 264 34.22 -16.27 -14.09
CA HIS A 264 35.14 -15.19 -13.71
C HIS A 264 35.27 -14.96 -12.19
N ARG A 265 34.41 -15.56 -11.36
CA ARG A 265 34.35 -15.34 -9.91
C ARG A 265 34.36 -16.66 -9.13
N VAL A 266 34.82 -16.62 -7.89
CA VAL A 266 35.00 -17.83 -7.04
C VAL A 266 33.90 -17.97 -5.98
N GLU A 267 33.12 -16.93 -5.74
CA GLU A 267 32.09 -16.85 -4.70
C GLU A 267 30.95 -17.86 -4.94
N GLY A 268 30.61 -18.09 -6.22
CA GLY A 268 29.65 -19.11 -6.65
C GLY A 268 28.20 -18.90 -6.19
N CYS A 269 27.37 -19.90 -6.45
CA CYS A 269 25.96 -19.95 -6.04
C CYS A 269 25.82 -20.78 -4.76
N THR A 270 24.91 -20.37 -3.88
CA THR A 270 24.53 -21.14 -2.68
C THR A 270 23.13 -21.74 -2.83
N SER A 271 22.74 -22.59 -1.88
CA SER A 271 21.39 -23.18 -1.82
C SER A 271 20.25 -22.15 -1.86
N VAL A 272 20.51 -20.93 -1.37
CA VAL A 272 19.55 -19.82 -1.41
C VAL A 272 19.22 -19.40 -2.84
N GLY A 273 20.23 -19.28 -3.71
CA GLY A 273 20.03 -18.93 -5.11
C GLY A 273 19.24 -20.00 -5.87
N VAL A 274 19.58 -21.27 -5.67
CA VAL A 274 18.88 -22.42 -6.28
C VAL A 274 17.41 -22.47 -5.85
N ARG A 275 17.14 -22.37 -4.53
CA ARG A 275 15.78 -22.45 -3.99
C ARG A 275 14.90 -21.30 -4.50
N HIS A 276 15.42 -20.07 -4.55
CA HIS A 276 14.67 -18.94 -5.08
C HIS A 276 14.50 -18.99 -6.59
N ALA A 277 15.49 -19.48 -7.35
CA ALA A 277 15.34 -19.75 -8.78
C ALA A 277 14.20 -20.75 -9.03
N ALA A 278 14.08 -21.79 -8.21
CA ALA A 278 12.99 -22.77 -8.28
C ALA A 278 11.63 -22.16 -7.91
N ALA A 279 11.55 -21.44 -6.80
CA ALA A 279 10.33 -20.75 -6.36
C ALA A 279 9.82 -19.74 -7.40
N ASN A 280 10.73 -19.07 -8.12
CA ASN A 280 10.39 -18.05 -9.12
C ASN A 280 10.26 -18.62 -10.55
N GLY A 281 10.44 -19.94 -10.75
CA GLY A 281 10.19 -20.59 -12.03
C GLY A 281 11.31 -20.49 -13.06
N HIS A 282 12.54 -20.17 -12.65
CA HIS A 282 13.67 -19.95 -13.55
C HIS A 282 14.35 -21.27 -13.97
N LEU A 283 13.64 -22.09 -14.74
CA LEU A 283 14.08 -23.43 -15.16
C LEU A 283 15.46 -23.43 -15.85
N GLY A 284 15.69 -22.53 -16.82
CA GLY A 284 16.98 -22.50 -17.54
C GLY A 284 18.19 -22.18 -16.66
N VAL A 285 17.97 -21.45 -15.55
CA VAL A 285 19.01 -21.25 -14.51
C VAL A 285 19.23 -22.52 -13.72
N LEU A 286 18.17 -23.24 -13.35
CA LEU A 286 18.27 -24.49 -12.59
C LEU A 286 18.93 -25.60 -13.38
N GLU A 287 18.59 -25.76 -14.66
CA GLU A 287 19.24 -26.70 -15.58
C GLU A 287 20.74 -26.46 -15.60
N TRP A 288 21.14 -25.21 -15.80
CA TRP A 288 22.55 -24.84 -15.85
C TRP A 288 23.26 -25.02 -14.50
N LEU A 289 22.62 -24.63 -13.39
CA LEU A 289 23.17 -24.81 -12.04
C LEU A 289 23.29 -26.29 -11.66
N TYR A 290 22.38 -27.15 -12.15
CA TYR A 290 22.44 -28.60 -11.89
C TYR A 290 23.65 -29.24 -12.57
N GLU A 291 23.95 -28.84 -13.81
CA GLU A 291 25.11 -29.33 -14.55
C GLU A 291 26.45 -28.95 -13.88
N HIS A 292 26.56 -27.76 -13.29
CA HIS A 292 27.83 -27.21 -12.80
C HIS A 292 27.98 -27.28 -11.27
N TYR A 293 26.88 -27.33 -10.53
CA TYR A 293 26.82 -27.29 -9.06
C TYR A 293 26.03 -28.47 -8.48
N GLY A 294 26.03 -29.64 -9.13
CA GLY A 294 25.27 -30.82 -8.70
C GLY A 294 25.43 -31.20 -7.22
N ALA A 295 26.62 -31.05 -6.63
CA ALA A 295 26.86 -31.29 -5.20
C ALA A 295 26.16 -30.26 -4.29
N VAL A 296 26.15 -28.98 -4.67
CA VAL A 296 25.39 -27.94 -3.97
C VAL A 296 23.89 -28.21 -4.13
N PHE A 297 23.46 -28.68 -5.30
CA PHE A 297 22.08 -29.10 -5.56
C PHE A 297 21.65 -30.25 -4.61
N GLN A 298 22.53 -31.24 -4.40
CA GLN A 298 22.29 -32.37 -3.49
C GLN A 298 22.40 -32.01 -2.00
N LEU A 299 23.25 -31.03 -1.63
CA LEU A 299 23.33 -30.49 -0.27
C LEU A 299 22.21 -29.49 0.04
N SER A 300 21.54 -28.97 -0.99
CA SER A 300 20.37 -28.08 -0.89
C SER A 300 19.09 -28.87 -0.58
N GLN A 301 19.16 -29.84 0.34
CA GLN A 301 18.08 -30.75 0.76
C GLN A 301 16.86 -30.07 1.41
N VAL A 302 16.70 -28.75 1.27
CA VAL A 302 15.63 -28.01 1.92
C VAL A 302 14.59 -27.62 0.87
N ASN A 303 13.56 -28.45 0.75
CA ASN A 303 12.22 -28.11 0.27
C ASN A 303 12.15 -27.34 -1.07
N ILE A 304 13.09 -27.54 -2.00
CA ILE A 304 13.08 -26.85 -3.31
C ILE A 304 11.81 -27.22 -4.08
N MET A 305 11.42 -28.50 -4.04
CA MET A 305 10.18 -28.96 -4.64
C MET A 305 8.95 -28.36 -3.95
N ASP A 306 8.98 -28.22 -2.62
CA ASP A 306 7.87 -27.61 -1.89
C ASP A 306 7.73 -26.11 -2.20
N ASP A 307 8.85 -25.38 -2.27
CA ASP A 307 8.88 -23.96 -2.62
C ASP A 307 8.38 -23.75 -4.06
N ALA A 308 8.81 -24.58 -5.01
CA ALA A 308 8.30 -24.58 -6.39
C ALA A 308 6.80 -24.90 -6.45
N ALA A 309 6.34 -25.91 -5.70
CA ALA A 309 4.94 -26.30 -5.63
C ALA A 309 4.06 -25.18 -5.04
N SER A 310 4.48 -24.58 -3.93
CA SER A 310 3.75 -23.49 -3.27
C SER A 310 3.63 -22.23 -4.14
N ARG A 311 4.49 -22.08 -5.15
CA ARG A 311 4.50 -20.95 -6.10
C ARG A 311 3.86 -21.30 -7.44
N GLY A 312 3.36 -22.53 -7.61
CA GLY A 312 2.69 -22.94 -8.85
C GLY A 312 3.64 -23.25 -10.01
N GLN A 313 4.92 -23.51 -9.76
CA GLN A 313 5.94 -23.64 -10.81
C GLN A 313 5.96 -25.05 -11.42
N MET A 314 4.92 -25.41 -12.17
CA MET A 314 4.74 -26.75 -12.74
C MET A 314 5.93 -27.26 -13.55
N LYS A 315 6.52 -26.43 -14.42
CA LYS A 315 7.66 -26.84 -15.26
C LYS A 315 8.90 -27.18 -14.44
N VAL A 316 9.18 -26.37 -13.40
CA VAL A 316 10.28 -26.63 -12.47
C VAL A 316 10.01 -27.89 -11.68
N LEU A 317 8.78 -28.09 -11.22
CA LEU A 317 8.37 -29.27 -10.47
C LEU A 317 8.54 -30.57 -11.26
N GLN A 318 8.08 -30.58 -12.51
CA GLN A 318 8.26 -31.71 -13.45
C GLN A 318 9.74 -32.00 -13.66
N TRP A 319 10.53 -30.97 -13.95
CA TRP A 319 11.96 -31.13 -14.16
C TRP A 319 12.71 -31.64 -12.91
N LEU A 320 12.36 -31.14 -11.71
CA LEU A 320 12.94 -31.62 -10.45
C LEU A 320 12.64 -33.10 -10.19
N HIS A 321 11.44 -33.55 -10.57
CA HIS A 321 11.04 -34.94 -10.47
C HIS A 321 11.76 -35.83 -11.48
N ASP A 322 11.83 -35.42 -12.74
CA ASP A 322 12.50 -36.16 -13.81
C ASP A 322 14.01 -36.35 -13.53
N ASN A 323 14.61 -35.42 -12.78
CA ASN A 323 16.03 -35.48 -12.37
C ASN A 323 16.25 -36.12 -10.98
N ASN A 324 15.25 -36.81 -10.43
CA ASN A 324 15.31 -37.53 -9.14
C ASN A 324 15.82 -36.68 -7.97
N VAL A 325 15.38 -35.42 -7.88
CA VAL A 325 15.71 -34.55 -6.74
C VAL A 325 14.76 -34.88 -5.57
N GLU A 326 15.14 -35.88 -4.77
CA GLU A 326 14.35 -36.42 -3.65
C GLU A 326 14.25 -35.46 -2.44
N SER A 327 13.52 -34.34 -2.60
CA SER A 327 13.35 -33.32 -1.55
C SER A 327 11.89 -32.85 -1.36
N CYS A 328 10.92 -33.66 -1.82
CA CYS A 328 9.50 -33.37 -1.63
C CYS A 328 9.07 -33.73 -0.22
N THR A 329 8.32 -32.87 0.44
CA THR A 329 7.60 -33.21 1.67
C THR A 329 6.10 -33.05 1.45
N THR A 330 5.29 -33.38 2.47
CA THR A 330 3.86 -33.03 2.47
C THR A 330 3.62 -31.52 2.34
N GLY A 331 4.63 -30.70 2.66
CA GLY A 331 4.65 -29.27 2.48
C GLY A 331 4.47 -28.81 1.03
N ALA A 332 4.85 -29.62 0.04
CA ALA A 332 4.62 -29.30 -1.36
C ALA A 332 3.12 -29.23 -1.68
N MET A 333 2.39 -30.29 -1.34
CA MET A 333 0.96 -30.38 -1.63
C MET A 333 0.16 -29.45 -0.70
N ASP A 334 0.56 -29.35 0.57
CA ASP A 334 -0.06 -28.41 1.52
C ASP A 334 0.11 -26.95 1.07
N GLY A 335 1.31 -26.58 0.61
CA GLY A 335 1.63 -25.24 0.12
C GLY A 335 0.94 -24.91 -1.21
N ALA A 336 0.90 -25.85 -2.15
CA ALA A 336 0.17 -25.71 -3.41
C ALA A 336 -1.34 -25.53 -3.17
N ALA A 337 -1.91 -26.32 -2.24
CA ALA A 337 -3.30 -26.22 -1.83
C ALA A 337 -3.61 -24.86 -1.18
N ALA A 338 -2.74 -24.40 -0.27
CA ALA A 338 -2.87 -23.11 0.41
C ALA A 338 -2.83 -21.91 -0.54
N ARG A 339 -2.21 -22.05 -1.72
CA ARG A 339 -1.99 -20.96 -2.69
C ARG A 339 -2.87 -21.05 -3.94
N GLY A 340 -3.73 -22.06 -4.03
CA GLY A 340 -4.72 -22.16 -5.10
C GLY A 340 -4.22 -22.86 -6.37
N HIS A 341 -3.11 -23.61 -6.30
CA HIS A 341 -2.51 -24.30 -7.45
C HIS A 341 -3.06 -25.74 -7.60
N LEU A 342 -4.30 -25.86 -8.08
CA LEU A 342 -4.99 -27.15 -8.23
C LEU A 342 -4.26 -28.12 -9.19
N ASP A 343 -3.71 -27.59 -10.28
CA ASP A 343 -2.91 -28.34 -11.25
C ASP A 343 -1.67 -28.99 -10.59
N VAL A 344 -0.97 -28.23 -9.76
CA VAL A 344 0.17 -28.72 -8.96
C VAL A 344 -0.27 -29.77 -7.95
N VAL A 345 -1.40 -29.55 -7.26
CA VAL A 345 -1.95 -30.54 -6.30
C VAL A 345 -2.26 -31.87 -7.01
N GLN A 346 -2.94 -31.81 -8.15
CA GLN A 346 -3.28 -32.99 -8.95
C GLN A 346 -2.03 -33.72 -9.45
N TRP A 347 -1.06 -32.97 -9.95
CA TRP A 347 0.20 -33.55 -10.42
C TRP A 347 0.99 -34.20 -9.29
N LEU A 348 1.11 -33.53 -8.13
CA LEU A 348 1.82 -34.07 -6.97
C LEU A 348 1.15 -35.36 -6.49
N HIS A 349 -0.17 -35.41 -6.43
CA HIS A 349 -0.88 -36.62 -6.04
C HIS A 349 -0.71 -37.78 -7.03
N ALA A 350 -0.66 -37.48 -8.34
CA ALA A 350 -0.49 -38.52 -9.37
C ALA A 350 0.92 -39.09 -9.43
N ASN A 351 1.96 -38.30 -9.10
CA ASN A 351 3.36 -38.66 -9.33
C ASN A 351 4.18 -38.87 -8.04
N ARG A 352 3.63 -38.55 -6.87
CA ARG A 352 4.33 -38.58 -5.57
C ARG A 352 3.50 -39.28 -4.50
N SER A 353 4.16 -39.87 -3.52
CA SER A 353 3.52 -40.69 -2.47
C SER A 353 3.39 -40.00 -1.12
N GLU A 354 4.02 -38.85 -0.93
CA GLU A 354 4.01 -38.08 0.33
C GLU A 354 2.59 -37.61 0.69
N GLY A 355 1.79 -37.23 -0.30
CA GLY A 355 0.43 -36.74 -0.10
C GLY A 355 0.37 -35.34 0.54
N CYS A 356 -0.76 -35.03 1.16
CA CYS A 356 -0.97 -33.82 1.95
C CYS A 356 -1.26 -34.16 3.41
N THR A 357 -1.15 -33.17 4.30
CA THR A 357 -1.68 -33.27 5.65
C THR A 357 -3.05 -32.59 5.74
N ALA A 358 -3.68 -32.64 6.92
CA ALA A 358 -4.90 -31.87 7.17
C ALA A 358 -4.67 -30.35 6.95
N LYS A 359 -3.42 -29.86 7.07
CA LYS A 359 -3.09 -28.46 6.79
C LYS A 359 -3.37 -28.06 5.35
N GLY A 360 -3.22 -28.97 4.38
CA GLY A 360 -3.51 -28.67 2.98
C GLY A 360 -4.97 -28.25 2.78
N MET A 361 -5.91 -29.02 3.35
CA MET A 361 -7.34 -28.69 3.27
C MET A 361 -7.69 -27.50 4.17
N ASP A 362 -7.14 -27.42 5.39
CA ASP A 362 -7.39 -26.30 6.31
C ASP A 362 -6.94 -24.95 5.70
N LEU A 363 -5.78 -24.92 5.05
CA LEU A 363 -5.22 -23.70 4.44
C LEU A 363 -5.87 -23.38 3.08
N ALA A 364 -6.25 -24.39 2.29
CA ALA A 364 -7.09 -24.16 1.10
C ALA A 364 -8.45 -23.55 1.49
N ALA A 365 -9.04 -24.04 2.58
CA ALA A 365 -10.29 -23.50 3.11
C ALA A 365 -10.13 -22.06 3.64
N CYS A 366 -9.03 -21.80 4.35
CA CYS A 366 -8.67 -20.46 4.85
C CYS A 366 -8.57 -19.40 3.73
N ASN A 367 -8.10 -19.78 2.55
CA ASN A 367 -7.91 -18.88 1.40
C ASN A 367 -9.04 -18.98 0.36
N GLY A 368 -10.12 -19.71 0.64
CA GLY A 368 -11.31 -19.75 -0.22
C GLY A 368 -11.15 -20.61 -1.47
N HIS A 369 -10.20 -21.54 -1.51
CA HIS A 369 -9.94 -22.40 -2.66
C HIS A 369 -10.89 -23.60 -2.71
N LEU A 370 -12.19 -23.35 -2.92
CA LEU A 370 -13.25 -24.37 -2.88
C LEU A 370 -12.96 -25.58 -3.79
N GLU A 371 -12.47 -25.35 -5.01
CA GLU A 371 -12.17 -26.46 -5.94
C GLU A 371 -11.07 -27.39 -5.41
N ILE A 372 -10.08 -26.84 -4.71
CA ILE A 372 -9.04 -27.63 -4.05
C ILE A 372 -9.62 -28.36 -2.85
N VAL A 373 -10.50 -27.73 -2.05
CA VAL A 373 -11.19 -28.38 -0.93
C VAL A 373 -12.03 -29.57 -1.42
N ARG A 374 -12.80 -29.40 -2.51
CA ARG A 374 -13.58 -30.49 -3.16
C ARG A 374 -12.68 -31.61 -3.65
N TRP A 375 -11.57 -31.25 -4.28
CA TRP A 375 -10.63 -32.21 -4.83
C TRP A 375 -9.93 -33.01 -3.71
N LEU A 376 -9.41 -32.32 -2.68
CA LEU A 376 -8.78 -32.97 -1.52
C LEU A 376 -9.78 -33.84 -0.74
N HIS A 377 -11.04 -33.43 -0.63
CA HIS A 377 -12.09 -34.23 0.00
C HIS A 377 -12.30 -35.58 -0.70
N THR A 378 -12.18 -35.62 -2.03
CA THR A 378 -12.43 -36.81 -2.85
C THR A 378 -11.19 -37.69 -3.05
N HIS A 379 -9.99 -37.11 -2.95
CA HIS A 379 -8.74 -37.79 -3.33
C HIS A 379 -7.73 -37.94 -2.18
N SER A 380 -7.96 -37.33 -1.00
CA SER A 380 -7.06 -37.42 0.15
C SER A 380 -7.70 -38.07 1.37
N ASN A 381 -6.96 -39.00 1.99
CA ASN A 381 -7.34 -39.63 3.25
C ASN A 381 -6.95 -38.79 4.48
N ALA A 382 -6.22 -37.69 4.31
CA ALA A 382 -5.75 -36.86 5.42
C ALA A 382 -6.90 -36.10 6.13
N GLY A 383 -8.01 -35.87 5.43
CA GLY A 383 -9.16 -35.11 5.93
C GLY A 383 -8.84 -33.63 6.21
N CYS A 384 -9.62 -33.02 7.10
CA CYS A 384 -9.38 -31.68 7.63
C CYS A 384 -9.46 -31.70 9.16
N THR A 385 -9.15 -30.57 9.79
CA THR A 385 -9.45 -30.34 11.20
C THR A 385 -10.61 -29.35 11.33
N PRO A 386 -11.18 -29.13 12.53
CA PRO A 386 -12.15 -28.05 12.74
C PRO A 386 -11.62 -26.66 12.31
N ASN A 387 -10.29 -26.50 12.20
CA ASN A 387 -9.69 -25.28 11.68
C ASN A 387 -10.07 -24.99 10.23
N ALA A 388 -10.41 -25.99 9.39
CA ALA A 388 -10.85 -25.71 8.03
C ALA A 388 -12.09 -24.82 7.99
N MET A 389 -13.11 -25.16 8.78
CA MET A 389 -14.34 -24.37 8.85
C MET A 389 -14.13 -23.07 9.64
N ASP A 390 -13.37 -23.11 10.73
CA ASP A 390 -13.05 -21.90 11.52
C ASP A 390 -12.29 -20.86 10.69
N LEU A 391 -11.30 -21.29 9.89
CA LEU A 391 -10.49 -20.40 9.06
C LEU A 391 -11.22 -19.97 7.79
N ALA A 392 -12.04 -20.83 7.17
CA ALA A 392 -12.91 -20.42 6.08
C ALA A 392 -13.92 -19.35 6.53
N ALA A 393 -14.47 -19.51 7.73
CA ALA A 393 -15.36 -18.53 8.35
C ALA A 393 -14.64 -17.20 8.63
N LYS A 394 -13.41 -17.28 9.15
CA LYS A 394 -12.52 -16.12 9.33
C LYS A 394 -12.24 -15.38 8.02
N GLY A 395 -12.04 -16.08 6.90
CA GLY A 395 -11.82 -15.50 5.58
C GLY A 395 -13.08 -15.03 4.86
N GLY A 396 -14.27 -15.32 5.41
CA GLY A 396 -15.55 -14.95 4.81
C GLY A 396 -15.99 -15.85 3.65
N HIS A 397 -15.38 -17.03 3.51
CA HIS A 397 -15.61 -17.99 2.42
C HIS A 397 -16.85 -18.87 2.70
N LEU A 398 -18.04 -18.27 2.57
CA LEU A 398 -19.31 -18.94 2.90
C LEU A 398 -19.54 -20.22 2.09
N ASP A 399 -19.16 -20.23 0.82
CA ASP A 399 -19.23 -21.39 -0.07
C ASP A 399 -18.40 -22.58 0.43
N VAL A 400 -17.19 -22.31 0.94
CA VAL A 400 -16.33 -23.31 1.59
C VAL A 400 -16.94 -23.78 2.90
N VAL A 401 -17.48 -22.87 3.72
CA VAL A 401 -18.15 -23.22 4.99
C VAL A 401 -19.33 -24.16 4.75
N ILE A 402 -20.19 -23.84 3.77
CA ILE A 402 -21.33 -24.68 3.37
C ILE A 402 -20.83 -26.05 2.91
N PHE A 403 -19.82 -26.08 2.01
CA PHE A 403 -19.29 -27.34 1.51
C PHE A 403 -18.73 -28.22 2.63
N LEU A 404 -17.95 -27.65 3.54
CA LEU A 404 -17.38 -28.38 4.68
C LEU A 404 -18.49 -28.89 5.61
N HIS A 405 -19.54 -28.11 5.85
CA HIS A 405 -20.68 -28.56 6.66
C HIS A 405 -21.43 -29.73 6.03
N ASP A 406 -21.71 -29.65 4.73
CA ASP A 406 -22.51 -30.65 4.03
C ASP A 406 -21.76 -31.98 3.83
N ASN A 407 -20.42 -31.95 3.80
CA ASN A 407 -19.60 -33.09 3.36
C ASN A 407 -18.59 -33.59 4.41
N ARG A 408 -18.40 -32.90 5.54
CA ARG A 408 -17.43 -33.25 6.59
C ARG A 408 -18.09 -33.31 7.97
N SER A 409 -17.55 -34.16 8.85
CA SER A 409 -18.10 -34.40 10.19
C SER A 409 -17.30 -33.71 11.31
N GLU A 410 -16.13 -33.15 10.99
CA GLU A 410 -15.25 -32.50 11.97
C GLU A 410 -15.86 -31.25 12.60
N GLY A 411 -16.78 -30.58 11.88
CA GLY A 411 -17.48 -29.39 12.37
C GLY A 411 -16.59 -28.15 12.50
N CYS A 412 -17.03 -27.21 13.34
CA CYS A 412 -16.29 -26.01 13.68
C CYS A 412 -16.17 -25.86 15.20
N THR A 413 -15.51 -24.80 15.65
CA THR A 413 -15.54 -24.38 17.05
C THR A 413 -16.22 -23.01 17.16
N SER A 414 -16.36 -22.49 18.38
CA SER A 414 -16.86 -21.11 18.59
C SER A 414 -16.01 -20.06 17.86
N ARG A 415 -14.75 -20.40 17.53
CA ARG A 415 -13.83 -19.54 16.76
C ARG A 415 -14.34 -19.23 15.36
N ALA A 416 -15.12 -20.11 14.71
CA ALA A 416 -15.69 -19.83 13.40
C ALA A 416 -16.55 -18.56 13.44
N MET A 417 -17.50 -18.51 14.38
CA MET A 417 -18.41 -17.37 14.51
C MET A 417 -17.70 -16.14 15.10
N ASP A 418 -16.81 -16.33 16.08
CA ASP A 418 -16.03 -15.24 16.68
C ASP A 418 -15.13 -14.55 15.65
N HIS A 419 -14.38 -15.31 14.85
CA HIS A 419 -13.50 -14.74 13.83
C HIS A 419 -14.25 -14.21 12.62
N ALA A 420 -15.36 -14.83 12.21
CA ALA A 420 -16.24 -14.27 11.18
C ALA A 420 -16.82 -12.92 11.62
N ALA A 421 -17.21 -12.80 12.89
CA ALA A 421 -17.67 -11.55 13.49
C ALA A 421 -16.54 -10.52 13.56
N GLU A 422 -15.33 -10.94 13.96
CA GLU A 422 -14.14 -10.12 14.01
C GLU A 422 -13.74 -9.54 12.66
N ASN A 423 -13.99 -10.23 11.55
CA ASN A 423 -13.72 -9.70 10.20
C ASN A 423 -14.97 -9.11 9.52
N GLY A 424 -16.11 -9.05 10.22
CA GLY A 424 -17.34 -8.43 9.75
C GLY A 424 -18.12 -9.25 8.71
N HIS A 425 -17.88 -10.55 8.62
CA HIS A 425 -18.53 -11.47 7.68
C HIS A 425 -19.94 -11.88 8.14
N LEU A 426 -20.88 -10.93 8.12
CA LEU A 426 -22.25 -11.13 8.59
C LEU A 426 -22.97 -12.32 7.92
N ALA A 427 -22.73 -12.56 6.63
CA ALA A 427 -23.35 -13.68 5.91
C ALA A 427 -22.93 -15.05 6.50
N VAL A 428 -21.64 -15.18 6.82
CA VAL A 428 -21.10 -16.37 7.48
C VAL A 428 -21.64 -16.51 8.90
N VAL A 429 -21.67 -15.43 9.68
CA VAL A 429 -22.21 -15.45 11.05
C VAL A 429 -23.68 -15.87 11.07
N ARG A 430 -24.50 -15.33 10.16
CA ARG A 430 -25.92 -15.70 10.01
C ARG A 430 -26.07 -17.17 9.67
N TRP A 431 -25.30 -17.63 8.69
CA TRP A 431 -25.37 -19.01 8.24
C TRP A 431 -24.93 -19.98 9.34
N LEU A 432 -23.82 -19.70 10.03
CA LEU A 432 -23.34 -20.49 11.17
C LEU A 432 -24.39 -20.52 12.30
N HIS A 433 -25.03 -19.40 12.60
CA HIS A 433 -26.10 -19.34 13.61
C HIS A 433 -27.31 -20.22 13.25
N GLU A 434 -27.68 -20.27 11.98
CA GLU A 434 -28.85 -21.02 11.51
C GLU A 434 -28.58 -22.54 11.40
N HIS A 435 -27.33 -22.96 11.20
CA HIS A 435 -26.98 -24.34 10.84
C HIS A 435 -26.03 -25.05 11.82
N ARG A 436 -25.47 -24.34 12.81
CA ARG A 436 -24.48 -24.87 13.78
C ARG A 436 -24.87 -24.58 15.23
N GLU A 437 -24.49 -25.48 16.14
CA GLU A 437 -24.83 -25.40 17.56
C GLU A 437 -23.67 -24.92 18.44
N GLU A 438 -22.45 -24.90 17.92
CA GLU A 438 -21.22 -24.53 18.66
C GLU A 438 -21.24 -23.08 19.16
N GLY A 439 -21.98 -22.21 18.48
CA GLY A 439 -22.21 -20.84 18.91
C GLY A 439 -21.03 -19.90 18.77
N CYS A 440 -21.04 -18.83 19.57
CA CYS A 440 -19.98 -17.84 19.67
C CYS A 440 -19.65 -17.56 21.13
N THR A 441 -18.56 -16.83 21.38
CA THR A 441 -18.28 -16.28 22.70
C THR A 441 -18.63 -14.79 22.75
N THR A 442 -18.39 -14.15 23.91
CA THR A 442 -18.53 -12.69 24.02
C THR A 442 -17.58 -11.93 23.09
N ASP A 443 -16.54 -12.58 22.55
CA ASP A 443 -15.59 -11.97 21.64
C ASP A 443 -16.23 -11.58 20.30
N ALA A 444 -17.22 -12.33 19.80
CA ALA A 444 -17.96 -11.94 18.60
C ALA A 444 -18.59 -10.55 18.74
N MET A 445 -19.27 -10.29 19.86
CA MET A 445 -19.94 -9.00 20.10
C MET A 445 -18.92 -7.90 20.43
N ASN A 446 -17.88 -8.20 21.21
CA ASN A 446 -16.78 -7.27 21.48
C ASN A 446 -16.08 -6.82 20.18
N ALA A 447 -15.83 -7.74 19.26
CA ALA A 447 -15.16 -7.46 17.99
C ALA A 447 -16.08 -6.69 17.01
N ALA A 448 -17.37 -7.04 16.95
CA ALA A 448 -18.36 -6.27 16.20
C ALA A 448 -18.41 -4.80 16.65
N ALA A 449 -18.37 -4.56 17.97
CA ALA A 449 -18.33 -3.21 18.54
C ALA A 449 -17.05 -2.45 18.13
N ARG A 450 -15.88 -3.09 18.31
CA ARG A 450 -14.55 -2.56 17.93
C ARG A 450 -14.45 -2.17 16.46
N ASN A 451 -15.17 -2.86 15.57
CA ASN A 451 -15.08 -2.62 14.13
C ASN A 451 -16.19 -1.70 13.59
N GLY A 452 -17.11 -1.21 14.43
CA GLY A 452 -18.19 -0.34 13.97
C GLY A 452 -19.35 -1.08 13.28
N ASN A 453 -19.41 -2.41 13.37
CA ASN A 453 -20.39 -3.20 12.62
C ASN A 453 -21.72 -3.31 13.36
N VAL A 454 -22.51 -2.23 13.32
CA VAL A 454 -23.80 -2.14 14.03
C VAL A 454 -24.79 -3.22 13.59
N ARG A 455 -24.83 -3.58 12.30
CA ARG A 455 -25.71 -4.67 11.82
C ARG A 455 -25.39 -6.01 12.45
N LEU A 456 -24.09 -6.27 12.67
CA LEU A 456 -23.64 -7.48 13.34
C LEU A 456 -23.93 -7.44 14.85
N LEU A 457 -23.81 -6.26 15.49
CA LEU A 457 -24.25 -6.07 16.88
C LEU A 457 -25.75 -6.34 17.05
N GLU A 458 -26.59 -5.76 16.20
CA GLU A 458 -28.04 -5.99 16.18
C GLU A 458 -28.38 -7.48 15.99
N PHE A 459 -27.69 -8.13 15.05
CA PHE A 459 -27.88 -9.56 14.81
C PHE A 459 -27.50 -10.39 16.04
N LEU A 460 -26.29 -10.20 16.58
CA LEU A 460 -25.81 -10.96 17.74
C LEU A 460 -26.71 -10.69 18.96
N TYR A 461 -27.10 -9.45 19.22
CA TYR A 461 -27.98 -9.12 20.34
C TYR A 461 -29.37 -9.75 20.23
N SER A 462 -29.95 -9.77 19.02
CA SER A 462 -31.29 -10.32 18.82
C SER A 462 -31.34 -11.85 18.79
N LYS A 463 -30.22 -12.52 18.52
CA LYS A 463 -30.17 -13.96 18.25
C LYS A 463 -29.27 -14.77 19.18
N ARG A 464 -28.41 -14.13 19.96
CA ARG A 464 -27.41 -14.77 20.83
C ARG A 464 -27.58 -14.29 22.27
N THR A 465 -27.29 -15.18 23.22
CA THR A 465 -27.46 -14.92 24.66
C THR A 465 -26.15 -14.61 25.37
N GLU A 466 -25.00 -14.82 24.72
CA GLU A 466 -23.68 -14.59 25.29
C GLU A 466 -23.42 -13.11 25.62
N GLY A 467 -24.04 -12.21 24.86
CA GLY A 467 -23.91 -10.76 25.05
C GLY A 467 -22.48 -10.26 24.81
N CYS A 468 -22.16 -9.13 25.44
CA CYS A 468 -20.83 -8.51 25.39
C CYS A 468 -20.26 -8.27 26.79
N THR A 469 -18.95 -8.07 26.84
CA THR A 469 -18.26 -7.63 28.05
C THR A 469 -18.10 -6.11 28.06
N LEU A 470 -17.64 -5.57 29.20
CA LEU A 470 -17.20 -4.18 29.32
C LEU A 470 -16.17 -3.77 28.24
N ARG A 471 -15.42 -4.73 27.69
CA ARG A 471 -14.46 -4.47 26.60
C ARG A 471 -15.12 -4.02 25.30
N ALA A 472 -16.39 -4.32 25.05
CA ALA A 472 -17.06 -3.92 23.82
C ALA A 472 -17.13 -2.39 23.70
N LEU A 473 -17.55 -1.71 24.78
CA LEU A 473 -17.63 -0.25 24.80
C LEU A 473 -16.23 0.39 24.79
N ASP A 474 -15.31 -0.09 25.64
CA ASP A 474 -13.91 0.37 25.70
C ASP A 474 -13.22 0.29 24.34
N ARG A 475 -13.38 -0.83 23.63
CA ARG A 475 -12.79 -1.02 22.30
C ARG A 475 -13.47 -0.18 21.24
N ALA A 476 -14.80 -0.03 21.27
CA ALA A 476 -15.52 0.85 20.35
C ALA A 476 -15.14 2.33 20.54
N ALA A 477 -15.00 2.78 21.79
CA ALA A 477 -14.57 4.13 22.13
C ALA A 477 -13.12 4.36 21.72
N TYR A 478 -12.21 3.45 22.07
CA TYR A 478 -10.79 3.51 21.71
C TYR A 478 -10.56 3.53 20.19
N THR A 479 -11.34 2.78 19.42
CA THR A 479 -11.21 2.75 17.94
C THR A 479 -12.02 3.85 17.24
N GLY A 480 -12.74 4.69 17.99
CA GLY A 480 -13.51 5.80 17.44
C GLY A 480 -14.82 5.41 16.74
N GLN A 481 -15.36 4.21 17.01
CA GLN A 481 -16.58 3.69 16.41
C GLN A 481 -17.83 4.27 17.08
N LEU A 482 -18.14 5.53 16.79
CA LEU A 482 -19.24 6.26 17.41
C LEU A 482 -20.60 5.57 17.23
N ALA A 483 -20.84 4.92 16.09
CA ALA A 483 -22.10 4.22 15.85
C ALA A 483 -22.29 3.02 16.80
N SER A 484 -21.23 2.24 17.04
CA SER A 484 -21.25 1.15 18.03
C SER A 484 -21.41 1.67 19.46
N VAL A 485 -20.72 2.76 19.82
CA VAL A 485 -20.83 3.39 21.15
C VAL A 485 -22.28 3.82 21.42
N ARG A 486 -22.89 4.52 20.46
CA ARG A 486 -24.30 4.95 20.54
C ARG A 486 -25.23 3.75 20.69
N TRP A 487 -25.00 2.73 19.88
CA TRP A 487 -25.83 1.54 19.86
C TRP A 487 -25.76 0.77 21.19
N LEU A 488 -24.56 0.60 21.76
CA LEU A 488 -24.36 -0.09 23.04
C LEU A 488 -25.01 0.66 24.20
N LEU A 489 -24.84 1.98 24.28
CA LEU A 489 -25.47 2.79 25.33
C LEU A 489 -27.00 2.80 25.24
N SER A 490 -27.57 2.74 24.02
CA SER A 490 -29.03 2.74 23.87
C SER A 490 -29.70 1.39 24.13
N HIS A 491 -29.01 0.28 23.87
CA HIS A 491 -29.60 -1.07 23.97
C HIS A 491 -29.19 -1.83 25.24
N LEU A 492 -28.11 -1.41 25.90
CA LEU A 492 -27.60 -2.00 27.14
C LEU A 492 -27.30 -0.90 28.18
N PRO A 493 -28.28 -0.04 28.52
CA PRO A 493 -28.04 1.11 29.40
C PRO A 493 -27.59 0.67 30.80
N ASP A 494 -28.18 -0.39 31.33
CA ASP A 494 -27.85 -0.91 32.67
C ASP A 494 -26.39 -1.39 32.80
N GLN A 495 -25.73 -1.72 31.67
CA GLN A 495 -24.34 -2.20 31.65
C GLN A 495 -23.33 -1.07 31.39
N PHE A 496 -23.74 -0.03 30.68
CA PHE A 496 -22.80 0.89 30.03
C PHE A 496 -23.04 2.37 30.34
N ASP A 497 -24.24 2.72 30.77
CA ASP A 497 -24.70 4.10 30.91
C ASP A 497 -24.50 4.67 32.33
N GLU A 498 -23.67 4.00 33.13
CA GLU A 498 -23.28 4.51 34.45
C GLU A 498 -22.29 5.68 34.33
N PRO A 499 -22.42 6.75 35.15
CA PRO A 499 -21.58 7.95 35.02
C PRO A 499 -20.07 7.70 35.16
N GLU A 500 -19.67 6.74 36.00
CA GLU A 500 -18.27 6.36 36.15
C GLU A 500 -17.79 5.62 34.90
N ARG A 501 -18.61 4.73 34.37
CA ARG A 501 -18.30 3.99 33.14
C ARG A 501 -18.13 4.92 31.96
N VAL A 502 -19.09 5.80 31.71
CA VAL A 502 -19.02 6.77 30.60
C VAL A 502 -17.78 7.66 30.71
N ARG A 503 -17.26 7.93 31.93
CA ARG A 503 -15.99 8.64 32.14
C ARG A 503 -14.78 7.79 31.73
N GLU A 504 -14.73 6.50 32.09
CA GLU A 504 -13.67 5.59 31.64
C GLU A 504 -13.62 5.50 30.11
N GLU A 505 -14.79 5.48 29.45
CA GLU A 505 -14.89 5.44 27.99
C GLU A 505 -14.39 6.71 27.32
N MET A 506 -14.57 7.89 27.94
CA MET A 506 -13.94 9.11 27.47
C MET A 506 -12.41 9.01 27.52
N GLU A 507 -11.84 8.41 28.57
CA GLU A 507 -10.39 8.20 28.63
C GLU A 507 -9.91 7.15 27.63
N ALA A 508 -10.69 6.09 27.39
CA ALA A 508 -10.42 5.13 26.32
C ALA A 508 -10.39 5.81 24.95
N ALA A 509 -11.40 6.62 24.63
CA ALA A 509 -11.46 7.39 23.39
C ALA A 509 -10.29 8.38 23.26
N ARG A 510 -9.87 9.05 24.34
CA ARG A 510 -8.68 9.92 24.32
C ARG A 510 -7.40 9.14 24.04
N ARG A 511 -7.19 7.99 24.70
CA ARG A 511 -6.06 7.09 24.41
C ARG A 511 -6.07 6.62 22.95
N GLY A 512 -7.26 6.47 22.38
CA GLY A 512 -7.52 6.12 20.99
C GLY A 512 -7.41 7.28 19.98
N ARG A 513 -7.24 8.53 20.44
CA ARG A 513 -7.32 9.75 19.61
C ARG A 513 -8.66 9.92 18.88
N ALA A 514 -9.76 9.52 19.52
CA ALA A 514 -11.12 9.59 18.99
C ALA A 514 -11.90 10.78 19.59
N ASP A 515 -11.48 12.00 19.28
CA ASP A 515 -12.04 13.23 19.87
C ASP A 515 -13.54 13.42 19.61
N HIS A 516 -14.04 12.93 18.47
CA HIS A 516 -15.47 12.97 18.15
C HIS A 516 -16.31 12.09 19.08
N VAL A 517 -15.77 10.94 19.52
CA VAL A 517 -16.43 10.08 20.51
C VAL A 517 -16.43 10.75 21.88
N VAL A 518 -15.31 11.36 22.28
CA VAL A 518 -15.21 12.12 23.55
C VAL A 518 -16.21 13.27 23.58
N ALA A 519 -16.30 14.05 22.51
CA ALA A 519 -17.22 15.17 22.38
C ALA A 519 -18.69 14.71 22.47
N TRP A 520 -19.01 13.58 21.84
CA TRP A 520 -20.35 13.01 21.89
C TRP A 520 -20.70 12.48 23.29
N LEU A 521 -19.81 11.68 23.92
CA LEU A 521 -20.02 11.15 25.28
C LEU A 521 -20.21 12.27 26.30
N ARG A 522 -19.49 13.40 26.15
CA ARG A 522 -19.65 14.56 27.05
C ARG A 522 -21.06 15.13 26.99
N ARG A 523 -21.58 15.33 25.78
CA ARG A 523 -22.96 15.79 25.56
C ARG A 523 -24.00 14.79 26.08
N HIS A 524 -23.74 13.49 25.91
CA HIS A 524 -24.59 12.41 26.44
C HIS A 524 -24.72 12.50 27.97
N VAL A 525 -23.61 12.67 28.69
CA VAL A 525 -23.64 12.84 30.16
C VAL A 525 -24.35 14.13 30.59
N GLU A 526 -24.13 15.24 29.88
CA GLU A 526 -24.78 16.52 30.16
C GLU A 526 -26.31 16.41 30.01
N THR A 527 -26.78 15.83 28.90
CA THR A 527 -28.21 15.63 28.63
C THR A 527 -28.87 14.70 29.65
N GLN A 528 -28.19 13.64 30.11
CA GLN A 528 -28.72 12.79 31.18
C GLN A 528 -28.86 13.52 32.51
N ARG A 529 -27.86 14.33 32.89
CA ARG A 529 -27.92 15.15 34.11
C ARG A 529 -29.06 16.16 34.06
N GLU A 530 -29.32 16.75 32.90
CA GLU A 530 -30.45 17.65 32.69
C GLU A 530 -31.79 16.91 32.78
N SER A 531 -31.91 15.73 32.19
CA SER A 531 -33.11 14.89 32.28
C SER A 531 -33.40 14.46 33.72
N ILE A 532 -32.38 14.09 34.51
CA ILE A 532 -32.54 13.72 35.93
C ILE A 532 -32.90 14.94 36.79
N ARG A 533 -32.44 16.14 36.44
CA ARG A 533 -32.82 17.37 37.15
C ARG A 533 -34.23 17.85 36.81
N ALA A 534 -34.75 17.44 35.65
CA ALA A 534 -36.08 17.81 35.16
C ALA A 534 -37.18 16.81 35.57
N ALA A 535 -36.81 15.57 35.90
CA ALA A 535 -37.68 14.55 36.50
C ALA A 535 -37.70 14.69 38.03
#